data_AF-A0A2I0XBM2-F1
#
_entry.id   AF-A0A2I0XBM2-F1
#
_cell.length_a   1.000
_cell.length_b   1.000
_cell.length_c   1.000
_cell.angle_alpha   90.00
_cell.angle_beta   90.00
_cell.angle_gamma   90.00
#
_symmetry.space_group_name_H-M   'P 1'
#
loop_
_entity.id
_entity.type
_entity.pdbx_description
1 polymer ?
#
loop_
_entity_poly.entity_id
_entity_poly.type
_entity_poly.pdbx_seq_one_letter_code
_entity_poly.pdbx_strand_id
1 'polypeptide(L)'
;MILDHRPCQDKKNNMKIFIYSLYFLPHEFLVFFIFCDLEGSYQRSFIYFEIVYFRYSIWIDSKMRLQTDPMLILEYFLWRKKSEYAISNHYDRHCVWEEVDQNKRLNKYNHSAIDEQFQYYQSDGLVKFNESDSSAPLPSYVPEGSFIVRAHTPMSNLFSCLWFNEVDRFTSRDQLSFAYTFLKLRRMNPGKPFSLNMFKDCERRAMAKIFHHRVENTSSPGTSTIL
;
A
#
# COMPACT_ATOMS: atom_id res chain seq x y z
N MET A 1 3.74 -8.00 -26.75
CA MET A 1 5.18 -8.01 -27.06
C MET A 1 5.90 -7.63 -25.77
N ILE A 2 6.47 -8.60 -25.07
CA ILE A 2 7.17 -8.38 -23.78
C ILE A 2 8.55 -7.83 -24.14
N LEU A 3 8.72 -6.52 -24.00
CA LEU A 3 10.02 -5.88 -24.20
C LEU A 3 10.69 -5.71 -22.83
N ASP A 4 11.71 -6.54 -22.64
CA ASP A 4 12.95 -6.27 -21.91
C ASP A 4 12.88 -6.02 -20.39
N HIS A 5 13.28 -7.06 -19.63
CA HIS A 5 13.61 -6.99 -18.21
C HIS A 5 14.91 -6.22 -18.02
N ARG A 6 14.85 -4.88 -17.92
CA ARG A 6 15.99 -4.12 -17.41
C ARG A 6 15.72 -3.62 -15.99
N PRO A 7 16.42 -4.15 -14.96
CA PRO A 7 16.40 -3.55 -13.64
C PRO A 7 17.03 -2.17 -13.74
N CYS A 8 16.27 -1.12 -13.44
CA CYS A 8 16.86 0.18 -13.19
C CYS A 8 17.53 0.08 -11.81
N GLN A 9 18.82 -0.25 -11.80
CA GLN A 9 19.64 -0.16 -10.60
C GLN A 9 19.96 1.31 -10.37
N ASP A 10 19.30 1.94 -9.40
CA ASP A 10 19.85 3.14 -8.80
C ASP A 10 21.06 2.72 -7.95
N LYS A 11 22.27 2.98 -8.47
CA LYS A 11 23.55 2.64 -7.84
C LYS A 11 23.81 3.40 -6.53
N LYS A 12 22.89 4.27 -6.07
CA LYS A 12 23.00 4.91 -4.75
C LYS A 12 22.19 4.27 -3.63
N ASN A 13 21.11 3.53 -3.91
CA ASN A 13 20.07 3.29 -2.88
C ASN A 13 19.47 1.88 -2.79
N ASN A 14 20.06 0.84 -3.40
CA ASN A 14 19.61 -0.58 -3.32
C ASN A 14 18.12 -0.87 -3.61
N MET A 15 17.37 0.10 -4.13
CA MET A 15 15.97 -0.08 -4.52
C MET A 15 15.91 -0.81 -5.87
N LYS A 16 15.33 -2.02 -5.91
CA LYS A 16 15.01 -2.70 -7.17
C LYS A 16 13.58 -2.33 -7.59
N ILE A 17 13.46 -1.31 -8.44
CA ILE A 17 12.21 -1.02 -9.13
C ILE A 17 12.04 -2.04 -10.27
N PHE A 18 10.96 -2.80 -10.24
CA PHE A 18 10.57 -3.64 -11.37
C PHE A 18 9.52 -2.88 -12.19
N ILE A 19 9.89 -2.45 -13.39
CA ILE A 19 8.92 -1.85 -14.32
C ILE A 19 8.21 -3.00 -15.03
N TYR A 20 7.03 -3.36 -14.53
CA TYR A 20 6.17 -4.32 -15.22
C TYR A 20 5.37 -3.59 -16.29
N SER A 21 5.90 -3.59 -17.51
CA SER A 21 5.20 -3.36 -18.78
C SER A 21 4.58 -1.98 -19.05
N LEU A 22 4.97 -1.40 -20.20
CA LEU A 22 4.17 -0.39 -20.91
C LEU A 22 3.04 -1.11 -21.67
N TYR A 23 1.79 -0.69 -21.46
CA TYR A 23 0.65 -1.14 -22.27
C TYR A 23 0.24 0.01 -23.20
N PHE A 24 0.43 -0.20 -24.51
CA PHE A 24 0.01 0.77 -25.52
C PHE A 24 -1.47 0.55 -25.83
N LEU A 25 -2.35 1.42 -25.34
CA LEU A 25 -3.70 1.54 -25.88
C LEU A 25 -3.66 2.49 -27.09
N PRO A 26 -4.46 2.25 -28.14
CA PRO A 26 -4.36 2.97 -29.42
C PRO A 26 -4.55 4.50 -29.33
N HIS A 27 -5.05 5.04 -28.22
CA HIS A 27 -5.25 6.48 -28.01
C HIS A 27 -4.79 7.04 -26.65
N GLU A 28 -4.21 6.22 -25.76
CA GLU A 28 -3.68 6.69 -24.47
C GLU A 28 -2.47 5.85 -24.03
N PHE A 29 -1.41 6.53 -23.55
CA PHE A 29 -0.26 5.87 -22.94
C PHE A 29 -0.67 5.29 -21.59
N LEU A 30 -0.93 3.98 -21.53
CA LEU A 30 -1.16 3.31 -20.27
C LEU A 30 0.15 2.74 -19.76
N VAL A 31 0.77 3.46 -18.84
CA VAL A 31 1.93 2.95 -18.15
C VAL A 31 1.58 2.75 -16.70
N PHE A 32 1.85 1.55 -16.19
CA PHE A 32 1.68 1.20 -14.78
C PHE A 32 2.97 0.63 -14.22
N PHE A 33 3.18 0.81 -12.93
CA PHE A 33 4.29 0.18 -12.21
C PHE A 33 3.75 -0.87 -11.27
N ILE A 34 4.57 -1.90 -11.07
CA ILE A 34 4.45 -2.85 -9.96
C ILE A 34 5.73 -2.75 -9.16
N PHE A 35 5.67 -2.12 -8.00
CA PHE A 35 6.81 -2.12 -7.09
C PHE A 35 6.80 -3.38 -6.23
N CYS A 36 8.00 -3.88 -5.91
CA CYS A 36 8.25 -4.90 -4.89
C CYS A 36 9.44 -4.44 -4.03
N ASP A 37 9.22 -4.13 -2.74
CA ASP A 37 10.28 -3.75 -1.79
C ASP A 37 11.02 -4.96 -1.18
N LEU A 38 12.15 -5.36 -1.75
CA LEU A 38 12.89 -6.56 -1.32
C LEU A 38 13.54 -6.48 0.08
N GLU A 39 13.62 -5.33 0.73
CA GLU A 39 14.35 -5.17 2.00
C GLU A 39 13.48 -4.66 3.16
N GLY A 40 12.17 -4.49 2.96
CA GLY A 40 11.22 -4.13 4.04
C GLY A 40 11.50 -2.79 4.72
N SER A 41 12.34 -1.96 4.10
CA SER A 41 12.79 -0.66 4.63
C SER A 41 12.07 0.52 3.95
N TYR A 42 11.32 0.27 2.86
CA TYR A 42 10.82 1.28 1.93
C TYR A 42 9.35 1.13 1.54
N GLN A 43 8.50 0.61 2.44
CA GLN A 43 7.04 0.81 2.36
C GLN A 43 6.67 2.31 2.17
N ARG A 44 7.58 3.21 2.58
CA ARG A 44 7.52 4.67 2.49
C ARG A 44 7.61 5.24 1.05
N SER A 45 8.35 4.61 0.13
CA SER A 45 8.64 5.22 -1.18
C SER A 45 7.47 5.15 -2.16
N PHE A 46 6.50 4.26 -1.98
CA PHE A 46 5.34 4.15 -2.88
C PHE A 46 4.23 5.15 -2.57
N ILE A 47 3.99 5.42 -1.28
CA ILE A 47 3.03 6.44 -0.88
C ILE A 47 3.44 7.80 -1.51
N TYR A 48 4.75 8.07 -1.65
CA TYR A 48 5.26 9.30 -2.24
C TYR A 48 5.63 9.24 -3.72
N PHE A 49 5.48 8.11 -4.44
CA PHE A 49 5.95 8.04 -5.82
C PHE A 49 5.01 8.87 -6.74
N GLU A 50 5.32 10.16 -6.87
CA GLU A 50 4.80 11.03 -7.91
C GLU A 50 5.41 10.59 -9.23
N ILE A 51 4.70 9.72 -9.93
CA ILE A 51 5.10 9.32 -11.27
C ILE A 51 4.41 10.22 -12.27
N VAL A 52 5.12 11.29 -12.62
CA VAL A 52 4.65 12.39 -13.48
C VAL A 52 4.21 11.93 -14.88
N TYR A 53 4.55 10.70 -15.29
CA TYR A 53 4.24 10.17 -16.63
C TYR A 53 3.25 9.00 -16.65
N PHE A 54 2.62 8.65 -15.54
CA PHE A 54 1.84 7.41 -15.42
C PHE A 54 0.44 7.72 -14.92
N ARG A 55 -0.57 7.18 -15.61
CA ARG A 55 -1.97 7.40 -15.26
C ARG A 55 -2.46 6.48 -14.16
N TYR A 56 -1.82 5.31 -13.99
CA TYR A 56 -2.17 4.35 -12.96
C TYR A 56 -0.93 3.66 -12.37
N SER A 57 -1.06 3.15 -11.14
CA SER A 57 -0.05 2.33 -10.48
C SER A 57 -0.70 1.22 -9.65
N ILE A 58 0.01 0.09 -9.53
CA ILE A 58 -0.37 -1.04 -8.68
C ILE A 58 0.81 -1.31 -7.75
N TRP A 59 0.64 -1.16 -6.44
CA TRP A 59 1.63 -1.60 -5.47
C TRP A 59 1.27 -2.96 -4.92
N ILE A 60 2.28 -3.81 -4.79
CA ILE A 60 2.18 -5.07 -4.07
C ILE A 60 3.36 -5.17 -3.10
N ASP A 61 3.13 -5.82 -1.96
CA ASP A 61 4.23 -6.18 -1.06
C ASP A 61 5.25 -7.08 -1.78
N SER A 62 6.53 -6.99 -1.43
CA SER A 62 7.59 -7.78 -2.09
C SER A 62 7.45 -9.28 -1.92
N LYS A 63 6.73 -9.70 -0.88
CA LYS A 63 6.40 -11.10 -0.65
C LYS A 63 5.23 -11.53 -1.52
N MET A 64 4.67 -10.67 -2.36
CA MET A 64 3.52 -10.99 -3.20
C MET A 64 3.89 -11.03 -4.68
N ARG A 65 3.14 -11.83 -5.44
CA ARG A 65 3.19 -11.86 -6.90
C ARG A 65 1.78 -11.73 -7.46
N LEU A 66 1.65 -10.86 -8.46
CA LEU A 66 0.42 -10.72 -9.20
C LEU A 66 0.07 -12.01 -9.95
N GLN A 67 -1.20 -12.37 -9.98
CA GLN A 67 -1.73 -13.55 -10.69
C GLN A 67 -2.77 -13.18 -11.75
N THR A 68 -3.22 -11.92 -11.75
CA THR A 68 -4.26 -11.40 -12.64
C THR A 68 -3.68 -10.33 -13.56
N ASP A 69 -4.22 -10.21 -14.77
CA ASP A 69 -3.82 -9.15 -15.70
C ASP A 69 -4.04 -7.77 -15.05
N PRO A 70 -3.03 -6.88 -15.04
CA PRO A 70 -3.13 -5.52 -14.50
C PRO A 70 -4.32 -4.71 -15.03
N MET A 71 -4.72 -4.90 -16.30
CA MET A 71 -5.89 -4.22 -16.88
C MET A 71 -7.17 -4.62 -16.18
N LEU A 72 -7.34 -5.90 -15.88
CA LEU A 72 -8.52 -6.41 -15.17
C LEU A 72 -8.54 -5.90 -13.73
N ILE A 73 -7.38 -5.72 -13.10
CA ILE A 73 -7.26 -5.12 -11.77
C ILE A 73 -7.69 -3.66 -11.79
N LEU A 74 -7.20 -2.86 -12.75
CA LEU A 74 -7.62 -1.46 -12.92
C LEU A 74 -9.14 -1.37 -13.18
N GLU A 75 -9.64 -2.21 -14.07
CA GLU A 75 -11.06 -2.24 -14.43
C GLU A 75 -11.94 -2.60 -13.22
N TYR A 76 -11.56 -3.64 -12.48
CA TYR A 76 -12.32 -4.14 -11.34
C TYR A 76 -12.31 -3.18 -10.15
N PHE A 77 -11.13 -2.69 -9.74
CA PHE A 77 -10.99 -1.91 -8.51
C PHE A 77 -11.17 -0.40 -8.68
N LEU A 78 -10.96 0.14 -9.89
CA LEU A 78 -11.09 1.57 -10.16
C LEU A 78 -12.30 1.86 -11.05
N TRP A 79 -12.32 1.34 -12.28
CA TRP A 79 -13.31 1.77 -13.26
C TRP A 79 -14.75 1.35 -12.92
N ARG A 80 -14.98 0.08 -12.59
CA ARG A 80 -16.30 -0.40 -12.14
C ARG A 80 -16.79 0.28 -10.87
N LYS A 81 -15.86 0.64 -10.00
CA LYS A 81 -16.12 1.26 -8.70
C LYS A 81 -16.18 2.79 -8.75
N LYS A 82 -15.84 3.38 -9.91
CA LYS A 82 -15.70 4.83 -10.12
C LYS A 82 -14.80 5.48 -9.05
N SER A 83 -13.74 4.77 -8.68
CA SER A 83 -12.77 5.20 -7.69
C SER A 83 -11.43 5.51 -8.34
N GLU A 84 -10.66 6.35 -7.67
CA GLU A 84 -9.33 6.79 -8.07
C GLU A 84 -8.22 6.13 -7.23
N TYR A 85 -8.61 5.46 -6.16
CA TYR A 85 -7.70 4.77 -5.26
C TYR A 85 -8.42 3.55 -4.69
N ALA A 86 -7.71 2.44 -4.58
CA ALA A 86 -8.22 1.23 -3.98
C ALA A 86 -7.16 0.57 -3.10
N ILE A 87 -7.58 0.11 -1.93
CA ILE A 87 -6.72 -0.54 -0.94
C ILE A 87 -7.51 -1.62 -0.21
N SER A 88 -6.85 -2.72 0.15
CA SER A 88 -7.49 -3.75 0.94
C SER A 88 -7.76 -3.24 2.35
N ASN A 89 -8.87 -3.65 2.96
CA ASN A 89 -9.00 -3.56 4.41
C ASN A 89 -8.17 -4.67 5.08
N HIS A 90 -7.81 -4.46 6.34
CA HIS A 90 -7.21 -5.52 7.14
C HIS A 90 -8.24 -6.63 7.42
N TYR A 91 -7.80 -7.89 7.38
CA TYR A 91 -8.66 -9.07 7.41
C TYR A 91 -9.28 -9.39 8.78
N ASP A 92 -8.73 -8.81 9.84
CA ASP A 92 -9.07 -9.14 11.24
C ASP A 92 -9.37 -7.90 12.09
N ARG A 93 -8.82 -6.74 11.74
CA ARG A 93 -8.88 -5.53 12.59
C ARG A 93 -9.49 -4.41 11.79
N HIS A 94 -10.38 -3.66 12.42
CA HIS A 94 -11.13 -2.61 11.74
C HIS A 94 -11.04 -1.26 12.44
N CYS A 95 -10.60 -1.23 13.70
CA CYS A 95 -10.50 -0.02 14.49
C CYS A 95 -9.03 0.36 14.78
N VAL A 96 -8.71 1.65 14.69
CA VAL A 96 -7.35 2.15 15.02
C VAL A 96 -7.00 1.90 16.48
N TRP A 97 -7.99 1.90 17.39
CA TRP A 97 -7.79 1.59 18.81
C TRP A 97 -7.21 0.18 19.00
N GLU A 98 -7.80 -0.81 18.34
CA GLU A 98 -7.33 -2.20 18.38
C GLU A 98 -5.95 -2.34 17.73
N GLU A 99 -5.71 -1.61 16.64
CA GLU A 99 -4.42 -1.60 15.96
C GLU A 99 -3.31 -1.00 16.85
N VAL A 100 -3.59 0.07 17.60
CA VAL A 100 -2.66 0.65 18.58
C VAL A 100 -2.27 -0.37 19.63
N ASP A 101 -3.25 -1.01 20.27
CA ASP A 101 -3.01 -2.02 21.30
C ASP A 101 -2.21 -3.20 20.75
N GLN A 102 -2.54 -3.65 19.54
CA GLN A 102 -1.85 -4.76 18.89
C GLN A 102 -0.40 -4.39 18.51
N ASN A 103 -0.12 -3.17 18.02
CA ASN A 103 1.26 -2.74 17.73
C ASN A 103 2.11 -2.69 19.00
N LYS A 104 1.54 -2.23 20.12
CA LYS A 104 2.21 -2.23 21.44
C LYS A 104 2.44 -3.64 21.94
N ARG A 105 1.42 -4.51 21.90
CA ARG A 105 1.50 -5.91 22.34
C ARG A 105 2.57 -6.69 21.58
N LEU A 106 2.71 -6.44 20.28
CA LEU A 106 3.69 -7.08 19.41
C LEU A 106 5.06 -6.35 19.38
N ASN A 107 5.25 -5.29 20.17
CA ASN A 107 6.46 -4.46 20.20
C ASN A 107 6.95 -4.04 18.79
N LYS A 108 6.00 -3.64 17.92
CA LYS A 108 6.31 -3.27 16.54
C LYS A 108 6.96 -1.90 16.40
N TYR A 109 6.76 -1.03 17.38
CA TYR A 109 7.34 0.31 17.43
C TYR A 109 7.47 0.77 18.88
N ASN A 110 8.17 1.89 19.12
CA ASN A 110 8.26 2.50 20.43
C ASN A 110 6.85 2.88 20.95
N HIS A 111 6.50 2.44 22.16
CA HIS A 111 5.17 2.61 22.73
C HIS A 111 4.82 4.08 22.95
N SER A 112 5.76 4.88 23.45
CA SER A 112 5.55 6.32 23.67
C SER A 112 5.28 7.07 22.37
N ALA A 113 5.98 6.71 21.28
CA ALA A 113 5.74 7.29 19.96
C ALA A 113 4.35 6.91 19.39
N ILE A 114 3.91 5.67 19.62
CA ILE A 114 2.53 5.25 19.26
C ILE A 114 1.51 6.06 20.07
N ASP A 115 1.73 6.22 21.37
CA ASP A 115 0.81 6.95 22.25
C ASP A 115 0.73 8.43 21.86
N GLU A 116 1.85 9.08 21.56
CA GLU A 116 1.89 10.47 21.07
C GLU A 116 1.11 10.63 19.75
N GLN A 117 1.39 9.77 18.77
CA GLN A 117 0.69 9.77 17.47
C GLN A 117 -0.82 9.63 17.66
N PHE A 118 -1.23 8.67 18.49
CA PHE A 118 -2.63 8.36 18.69
C PHE A 118 -3.37 9.47 19.45
N GLN A 119 -2.76 10.01 20.51
CA GLN A 119 -3.30 11.16 21.24
C GLN A 119 -3.47 12.37 20.32
N TYR A 120 -2.49 12.64 19.46
CA TYR A 120 -2.57 13.70 18.48
C TYR A 120 -3.78 13.49 17.54
N TYR A 121 -3.93 12.29 16.97
CA TYR A 121 -5.08 12.00 16.09
C TYR A 121 -6.42 12.12 16.81
N GLN A 122 -6.54 11.65 18.05
CA GLN A 122 -7.76 11.80 18.84
C GLN A 122 -8.10 13.27 19.08
N SER A 123 -7.09 14.07 19.45
CA SER A 123 -7.28 15.51 19.68
C SER A 123 -7.67 16.28 18.42
N ASP A 124 -7.21 15.84 17.26
CA ASP A 124 -7.54 16.40 15.95
C ASP A 124 -8.79 15.74 15.32
N GLY A 125 -9.57 15.00 16.12
CA GLY A 125 -10.91 14.52 15.78
C GLY A 125 -10.97 13.15 15.11
N LEU A 126 -9.96 12.29 15.24
CA LEU A 126 -10.12 10.87 14.91
C LEU A 126 -11.18 10.26 15.80
N VAL A 127 -12.23 9.70 15.19
CA VAL A 127 -13.33 9.05 15.89
C VAL A 127 -13.15 7.53 15.90
N LYS A 128 -13.76 6.85 16.87
CA LYS A 128 -13.73 5.39 16.94
C LYS A 128 -14.57 4.80 15.80
N PHE A 129 -14.03 3.80 15.11
CA PHE A 129 -14.77 3.08 14.09
C PHE A 129 -15.99 2.38 14.70
N ASN A 130 -17.15 2.52 14.03
CA ASN A 130 -18.40 1.89 14.43
C ASN A 130 -18.90 0.99 13.30
N GLU A 131 -18.81 -0.33 13.49
CA GLU A 131 -19.25 -1.33 12.51
C GLU A 131 -20.75 -1.27 12.20
N SER A 132 -21.56 -0.78 13.15
CA SER A 132 -23.02 -0.67 12.96
C SER A 132 -23.43 0.58 12.18
N ASP A 133 -22.50 1.51 11.94
CA ASP A 133 -22.79 2.75 11.21
C ASP A 133 -22.69 2.52 9.69
N SER A 134 -23.85 2.34 9.04
CA SER A 134 -23.93 2.22 7.59
C SER A 134 -23.57 3.51 6.84
N SER A 135 -23.50 4.66 7.53
CA SER A 135 -23.09 5.94 6.96
C SER A 135 -21.58 6.19 7.06
N ALA A 136 -20.84 5.27 7.70
CA ALA A 136 -19.41 5.35 7.84
C ALA A 136 -18.75 5.54 6.46
N PRO A 137 -17.79 6.47 6.34
CA PRO A 137 -17.21 6.80 5.05
C PRO A 137 -16.27 5.72 4.52
N LEU A 138 -15.87 4.78 5.38
CA LEU A 138 -15.04 3.62 5.08
C LEU A 138 -15.63 2.39 5.77
N PRO A 139 -15.47 1.19 5.20
CA PRO A 139 -15.88 -0.07 5.82
C PRO A 139 -14.91 -0.54 6.93
N SER A 140 -13.76 0.12 7.09
CA SER A 140 -12.74 -0.15 8.11
C SER A 140 -11.83 1.07 8.24
N TYR A 141 -11.27 1.32 9.42
CA TYR A 141 -10.24 2.33 9.62
C TYR A 141 -8.81 1.77 9.60
N VAL A 142 -8.66 0.45 9.44
CA VAL A 142 -7.37 -0.21 9.34
C VAL A 142 -7.22 -0.81 7.94
N PRO A 143 -6.28 -0.30 7.12
CA PRO A 143 -5.98 -0.86 5.81
C PRO A 143 -5.03 -2.06 5.92
N GLU A 144 -4.95 -2.80 4.82
CA GLU A 144 -3.90 -3.75 4.51
C GLU A 144 -3.09 -3.19 3.33
N GLY A 145 -1.91 -2.64 3.63
CA GLY A 145 -1.06 -1.90 2.69
C GLY A 145 -0.29 -2.77 1.69
N SER A 146 -0.47 -4.09 1.73
CA SER A 146 0.21 -5.03 0.82
C SER A 146 -0.34 -5.05 -0.61
N PHE A 147 -1.44 -4.35 -0.90
CA PHE A 147 -1.98 -4.21 -2.25
C PHE A 147 -2.74 -2.89 -2.42
N ILE A 148 -2.25 -2.02 -3.31
CA ILE A 148 -2.85 -0.72 -3.59
C ILE A 148 -2.98 -0.54 -5.11
N VAL A 149 -4.11 -0.01 -5.56
CA VAL A 149 -4.34 0.36 -6.95
C VAL A 149 -4.69 1.84 -6.99
N ARG A 150 -4.03 2.62 -7.84
CA ARG A 150 -4.17 4.07 -7.85
C ARG A 150 -4.27 4.58 -9.28
N ALA A 151 -5.25 5.45 -9.55
CA ALA A 151 -5.20 6.39 -10.65
C ALA A 151 -4.49 7.65 -10.18
N HIS A 152 -3.58 8.21 -10.96
CA HIS A 152 -2.86 9.44 -10.62
C HIS A 152 -3.69 10.67 -10.97
N THR A 153 -4.59 11.04 -10.06
CA THR A 153 -5.41 12.26 -10.10
C THR A 153 -4.82 13.29 -9.12
N PRO A 154 -5.24 14.56 -9.17
CA PRO A 154 -4.86 15.53 -8.15
C PRO A 154 -5.25 15.09 -6.72
N MET A 155 -6.40 14.44 -6.54
CA MET A 155 -6.90 14.08 -5.21
C MET A 155 -6.19 12.85 -4.64
N SER A 156 -5.97 11.82 -5.46
CA SER A 156 -5.20 10.63 -5.06
C SER A 156 -3.74 10.99 -4.77
N ASN A 157 -3.16 11.92 -5.52
CA ASN A 157 -1.81 12.42 -5.28
C ASN A 157 -1.71 13.20 -3.96
N LEU A 158 -2.67 14.11 -3.71
CA LEU A 158 -2.76 14.83 -2.46
C LEU A 158 -2.92 13.87 -1.27
N PHE A 159 -3.85 12.93 -1.35
CA PHE A 159 -4.05 11.94 -0.28
C PHE A 159 -2.78 11.15 0.01
N SER A 160 -2.08 10.70 -1.03
CA SER A 160 -0.84 9.93 -0.84
C SER A 160 0.25 10.80 -0.19
N CYS A 161 0.44 12.03 -0.65
CA CYS A 161 1.40 12.96 -0.04
C CYS A 161 1.09 13.20 1.46
N LEU A 162 -0.18 13.48 1.80
CA LEU A 162 -0.60 13.67 3.18
C LEU A 162 -0.38 12.42 4.03
N TRP A 163 -0.71 11.24 3.50
CA TRP A 163 -0.55 9.98 4.23
C TRP A 163 0.94 9.69 4.49
N PHE A 164 1.80 9.95 3.50
CA PHE A 164 3.24 9.84 3.66
C PHE A 164 3.76 10.76 4.75
N ASN A 165 3.32 12.02 4.78
CA ASN A 165 3.75 12.98 5.80
C ASN A 165 3.43 12.49 7.22
N GLU A 166 2.29 11.84 7.43
CA GLU A 166 1.93 11.27 8.74
C GLU A 166 2.79 10.04 9.09
N VAL A 167 3.13 9.20 8.11
CA VAL A 167 4.02 8.03 8.29
C VAL A 167 5.46 8.47 8.58
N ASP A 168 5.93 9.54 7.95
CA ASP A 168 7.27 10.08 8.15
C ASP A 168 7.39 10.84 9.47
N ARG A 169 6.36 11.63 9.82
CA ARG A 169 6.33 12.44 11.04
C ARG A 169 6.27 11.62 12.32
N PHE A 170 5.45 10.56 12.35
CA PHE A 170 5.15 9.82 13.58
C PHE A 170 5.80 8.44 13.57
N THR A 171 5.02 7.41 13.24
CA THR A 171 5.49 6.04 13.21
C THR A 171 5.40 5.51 11.79
N SER A 172 6.30 4.59 11.46
CA SER A 172 6.28 3.90 10.16
C SER A 172 5.12 2.90 10.02
N ARG A 173 4.14 2.91 10.93
CA ARG A 173 2.97 2.05 10.93
C ARG A 173 1.84 2.75 10.17
N ASP A 174 1.86 2.58 8.86
CA ASP A 174 0.90 3.13 7.89
C ASP A 174 -0.57 2.86 8.24
N GLN A 175 -0.85 1.73 8.88
CA GLN A 175 -2.17 1.35 9.38
C GLN A 175 -2.77 2.32 10.40
N LEU A 176 -1.93 2.99 11.21
CA LEU A 176 -2.39 3.93 12.24
C LEU A 176 -2.79 5.29 11.65
N SER A 177 -2.11 5.73 10.58
CA SER A 177 -2.28 7.05 9.99
C SER A 177 -3.34 7.10 8.88
N PHE A 178 -3.67 5.97 8.26
CA PHE A 178 -4.51 5.92 7.06
C PHE A 178 -5.90 6.56 7.26
N ALA A 179 -6.68 6.05 8.21
CA ALA A 179 -8.04 6.54 8.40
C ALA A 179 -8.07 7.98 8.90
N TYR A 180 -7.16 8.36 9.80
CA TYR A 180 -7.01 9.75 10.23
C TYR A 180 -6.75 10.66 9.01
N THR A 181 -5.81 10.30 8.14
CA THR A 181 -5.49 11.09 6.95
C THR A 181 -6.72 11.21 6.03
N PHE A 182 -7.41 10.11 5.77
CA PHE A 182 -8.58 10.08 4.89
C PHE A 182 -9.72 10.96 5.45
N LEU A 183 -10.04 10.80 6.73
CA LEU A 183 -11.08 11.55 7.41
C LEU A 183 -10.74 13.04 7.45
N LYS A 184 -9.48 13.39 7.74
CA LYS A 184 -9.00 14.77 7.73
C LYS A 184 -9.11 15.40 6.35
N LEU A 185 -8.65 14.72 5.30
CA LEU A 185 -8.79 15.19 3.91
C LEU A 185 -10.26 15.44 3.56
N ARG A 186 -11.15 14.49 3.90
CA ARG A 186 -12.59 14.63 3.65
C ARG A 186 -13.21 15.82 4.39
N ARG A 187 -12.86 16.03 5.66
CA ARG A 187 -13.35 17.17 6.46
C ARG A 187 -12.85 18.52 5.93
N MET A 188 -11.59 18.59 5.55
CA MET A 188 -10.95 19.83 5.09
C MET A 188 -11.30 20.19 3.65
N ASN A 189 -11.91 19.27 2.89
CA ASN A 189 -12.15 19.44 1.46
C ASN A 189 -13.55 18.96 1.02
N PRO A 190 -14.65 19.53 1.59
CA PRO A 190 -16.00 19.04 1.37
C PRO A 190 -16.50 19.17 -0.08
N GLY A 191 -15.96 20.11 -0.85
CA GLY A 191 -16.36 20.37 -2.24
C GLY A 191 -15.66 19.49 -3.28
N LYS A 192 -14.66 18.70 -2.90
CA LYS A 192 -13.89 17.84 -3.81
C LYS A 192 -13.67 16.47 -3.15
N PRO A 193 -14.66 15.56 -3.24
CA PRO A 193 -14.58 14.27 -2.57
C PRO A 193 -13.46 13.41 -3.16
N PHE A 194 -12.76 12.68 -2.28
CA PHE A 194 -11.80 11.66 -2.66
C PHE A 194 -12.49 10.29 -2.79
N SER A 195 -12.47 9.71 -3.99
CA SER A 195 -13.19 8.46 -4.28
C SER A 195 -12.30 7.24 -4.02
N LEU A 196 -12.29 6.78 -2.77
CA LEU A 196 -11.54 5.60 -2.33
C LEU A 196 -12.45 4.35 -2.31
N ASN A 197 -11.97 3.26 -2.92
CA ASN A 197 -12.55 1.92 -2.82
C ASN A 197 -11.75 1.06 -1.84
N MET A 198 -12.27 0.87 -0.62
CA MET A 198 -11.69 -0.08 0.32
C MET A 198 -12.36 -1.44 0.16
N PHE A 199 -11.62 -2.43 -0.32
CA PHE A 199 -12.12 -3.75 -0.69
C PHE A 199 -11.69 -4.84 0.31
N LYS A 200 -12.32 -6.03 0.25
CA LYS A 200 -12.05 -7.10 1.21
C LYS A 200 -10.72 -7.80 0.93
N ASP A 201 -10.01 -8.22 1.97
CA ASP A 201 -8.76 -8.98 1.84
C ASP A 201 -8.87 -10.29 1.03
N CYS A 202 -10.08 -10.89 0.94
CA CYS A 202 -10.30 -12.03 0.03
C CYS A 202 -10.15 -11.66 -1.45
N GLU A 203 -10.53 -10.45 -1.85
CA GLU A 203 -10.36 -9.94 -3.21
C GLU A 203 -8.86 -9.74 -3.50
N ARG A 204 -8.10 -9.19 -2.56
CA ARG A 204 -6.62 -9.11 -2.66
C ARG A 204 -6.01 -10.48 -2.95
N ARG A 205 -6.38 -11.50 -2.15
CA ARG A 205 -5.86 -12.88 -2.27
C ARG A 205 -6.18 -13.54 -3.62
N ALA A 206 -7.27 -13.13 -4.27
CA ALA A 206 -7.59 -13.58 -5.61
C ALA A 206 -6.65 -12.97 -6.68
N MET A 207 -6.18 -11.74 -6.44
CA MET A 207 -5.39 -10.97 -7.41
C MET A 207 -3.90 -11.22 -7.29
N ALA A 208 -3.40 -11.43 -6.06
CA ALA A 208 -1.99 -11.62 -5.79
C ALA A 208 -1.76 -12.64 -4.65
N LYS A 209 -0.73 -13.49 -4.82
CA LYS A 209 -0.37 -14.56 -3.89
C LYS A 209 0.93 -14.28 -3.18
N ILE A 210 1.02 -14.71 -1.92
CA ILE A 210 2.28 -14.69 -1.17
C ILE A 210 3.24 -15.70 -1.80
N PHE A 211 4.47 -15.26 -2.04
CA PHE A 211 5.58 -16.04 -2.55
C PHE A 211 6.68 -16.07 -1.48
N HIS A 212 7.00 -17.26 -0.99
CA HIS A 212 8.10 -17.43 -0.05
C HIS A 212 9.43 -17.45 -0.81
N HIS A 213 10.40 -16.65 -0.37
CA HIS A 213 11.78 -16.79 -0.84
C HIS A 213 12.26 -18.21 -0.52
N ARG A 214 12.66 -18.98 -1.54
CA ARG A 214 13.43 -20.21 -1.33
C ARG A 214 14.76 -19.78 -0.71
N VAL A 215 15.01 -20.17 0.54
CA VAL A 215 16.37 -20.17 1.08
C VAL A 215 17.14 -21.15 0.21
N GLU A 216 18.15 -20.68 -0.52
CA GLU A 216 19.12 -21.59 -1.13
C GLU A 216 19.76 -22.37 0.02
N ASN A 217 19.48 -23.66 0.10
CA ASN A 217 20.26 -24.55 0.95
C ASN A 217 21.69 -24.47 0.44
N THR A 218 22.56 -23.77 1.18
CA THR A 218 24.00 -23.87 1.00
C THR A 218 24.38 -25.30 1.33
N SER A 219 24.44 -26.15 0.32
CA SER A 219 25.11 -27.45 0.41
C SER A 219 26.56 -27.16 0.73
N SER A 220 26.94 -27.34 1.98
CA SER A 220 28.33 -27.37 2.45
C SER A 220 29.14 -28.32 1.56
N PRO A 221 30.34 -27.94 1.09
CA PRO A 221 31.17 -28.84 0.31
C PRO A 221 31.54 -30.04 1.19
N GLY A 222 31.22 -31.24 0.72
CA GLY A 222 31.60 -32.48 1.38
C GLY A 222 33.11 -32.54 1.54
N THR A 223 33.55 -32.84 2.75
CA THR A 223 34.94 -33.14 3.10
C THR A 223 35.37 -34.39 2.35
N SER A 224 36.18 -34.26 1.29
CA SER A 224 36.91 -35.38 0.72
C SER A 224 38.03 -35.77 1.68
N THR A 225 37.86 -36.89 2.38
CA THR A 225 38.95 -37.61 3.02
C THR A 225 39.76 -38.33 1.93
N ILE A 226 41.01 -37.93 1.75
CA ILE A 226 42.01 -38.67 0.97
C ILE A 226 42.82 -39.50 1.98
N LEU A 227 42.88 -40.82 1.76
CA LEU A 227 43.96 -41.69 2.21
C LEU A 227 45.08 -41.66 1.16
#